data_AF-A0A2E8DES4-F1
#
_entry.id   AF-A0A2E8DES4-F1
#
_cell.length_a   1.000
_cell.length_b   1.000
_cell.length_c   1.000
_cell.angle_alpha   90.00
_cell.angle_beta   90.00
_cell.angle_gamma   90.00
#
_symmetry.space_group_name_H-M   'P 1'
#
loop_
_entity.id
_entity.type
_entity.pdbx_description
1 polymer ?
#
loop_
_entity_poly.entity_id
_entity_poly.type
_entity_poly.pdbx_seq_one_letter_code
_entity_poly.pdbx_strand_id
1 'polypeptide(L)'
;MHADVGRLKEHAAAAAEDGFSGWWLAQTGLIDALTVFPAVADAAPGIEFGTAVIPTFPRHPTMLAGQALTTQAVLGDRSLVLGIGLSHKPVIEGYLGMSFDRPIRHLIDYLEVLMPILADGRADYDGEAFTAHFESARPTDIAPSVMVAALGEQALRVTGRRTDGTILWMVGPRTIEDHIRPRLTEAAVDAGRSEPRIVCSLPVCVTDETEAVRDAASQIFSIYGELPSYRAMLDREGVDHPGEVAVIGSEAEVIAKIADLEQAGTTDFAALEFGRSTDEYSRTRALLKGLL
;
A
#
# COMPACT_ATOMS: atom_id res chain seq x y z
N MET A 1 3.86 3.68 13.35
CA MET A 1 2.90 2.58 13.52
C MET A 1 3.00 2.03 14.93
N HIS A 2 1.86 1.81 15.59
CA HIS A 2 1.84 1.28 16.96
C HIS A 2 2.03 -0.25 16.93
N ALA A 3 2.94 -0.76 17.76
CA ALA A 3 3.13 -2.20 17.97
C ALA A 3 2.08 -2.82 18.91
N ASP A 4 1.14 -2.00 19.39
CA ASP A 4 0.07 -2.40 20.31
C ASP A 4 -1.21 -2.68 19.53
N VAL A 5 -1.63 -3.94 19.52
CA VAL A 5 -2.84 -4.39 18.82
C VAL A 5 -4.12 -3.75 19.39
N GLY A 6 -4.17 -3.45 20.69
CA GLY A 6 -5.30 -2.74 21.30
C GLY A 6 -5.45 -1.33 20.72
N ARG A 7 -4.33 -0.60 20.59
CA ARG A 7 -4.34 0.72 19.94
C ARG A 7 -4.69 0.64 18.45
N LEU A 8 -4.27 -0.41 17.76
CA LEU A 8 -4.68 -0.65 16.37
C LEU A 8 -6.20 -0.89 16.26
N LYS A 9 -6.78 -1.63 17.22
CA LYS A 9 -8.23 -1.84 17.30
C LYS A 9 -8.99 -0.54 17.53
N GLU A 10 -8.54 0.28 18.47
CA GLU A 10 -9.12 1.60 18.74
C GLU A 10 -9.05 2.50 17.50
N HIS A 11 -7.91 2.51 16.81
CA HIS A 11 -7.72 3.29 15.59
C HIS A 11 -8.64 2.81 14.44
N ALA A 12 -8.77 1.50 14.25
CA ALA A 12 -9.69 0.93 13.25
C ALA A 12 -11.16 1.24 13.58
N ALA A 13 -11.54 1.16 14.85
CA ALA A 13 -12.89 1.51 15.30
C ALA A 13 -13.20 2.99 15.05
N ALA A 14 -12.28 3.88 15.40
CA ALA A 14 -12.43 5.31 15.15
C ALA A 14 -12.51 5.62 13.64
N ALA A 15 -11.73 4.93 12.79
CA ALA A 15 -11.84 5.04 11.33
C ALA A 15 -13.23 4.65 10.81
N ALA A 16 -13.79 3.54 11.28
CA ALA A 16 -15.12 3.11 10.88
C ALA A 16 -16.22 4.07 11.41
N GLU A 17 -16.13 4.51 12.67
CA GLU A 17 -17.09 5.46 13.26
C GLU A 17 -17.09 6.81 12.53
N ASP A 18 -15.92 7.25 12.09
CA ASP A 18 -15.76 8.49 11.34
C ASP A 18 -16.17 8.38 9.87
N GLY A 19 -16.49 7.18 9.38
CA GLY A 19 -17.01 6.94 8.03
C GLY A 19 -15.96 6.63 6.96
N PHE A 20 -14.70 6.37 7.33
CA PHE A 20 -13.68 6.01 6.35
C PHE A 20 -13.98 4.67 5.68
N SER A 21 -13.76 4.59 4.36
CA SER A 21 -14.04 3.40 3.55
C SER A 21 -13.00 2.29 3.70
N GLY A 22 -11.78 2.62 4.13
CA GLY A 22 -10.67 1.67 4.21
C GLY A 22 -9.73 1.91 5.38
N TRP A 23 -9.15 0.82 5.89
CA TRP A 23 -8.13 0.83 6.94
C TRP A 23 -6.91 0.03 6.51
N TRP A 24 -5.80 0.74 6.34
CA TRP A 24 -4.60 0.20 5.73
C TRP A 24 -3.47 0.04 6.76
N LEU A 25 -2.81 -1.13 6.74
CA LEU A 25 -1.71 -1.41 7.66
C LEU A 25 -0.43 -1.78 6.89
N ALA A 26 0.60 -0.97 7.07
CA ALA A 26 1.93 -1.27 6.57
C ALA A 26 2.57 -2.40 7.38
N GLN A 27 3.14 -3.42 6.74
CA GLN A 27 3.82 -4.48 7.48
C GLN A 27 5.29 -4.12 7.72
N THR A 28 5.53 -3.33 8.75
CA THR A 28 6.88 -2.99 9.23
C THR A 28 7.10 -3.48 10.66
N GLY A 29 8.30 -3.98 10.95
CA GLY A 29 8.62 -4.59 12.23
C GLY A 29 7.91 -5.94 12.44
N LEU A 30 7.38 -6.15 13.65
CA LEU A 30 6.83 -7.44 14.10
C LEU A 30 5.29 -7.50 14.15
N ILE A 31 4.60 -6.46 13.66
CA ILE A 31 3.15 -6.51 13.49
C ILE A 31 2.83 -7.24 12.18
N ASP A 32 2.06 -8.32 12.28
CA ASP A 32 1.54 -9.07 11.13
C ASP A 32 0.13 -8.58 10.76
N ALA A 33 0.00 -7.95 9.59
CA ALA A 33 -1.23 -7.26 9.23
C ALA A 33 -2.42 -8.22 9.00
N LEU A 34 -2.17 -9.37 8.39
CA LEU A 34 -3.18 -10.39 8.12
C LEU A 34 -3.72 -11.05 9.40
N THR A 35 -2.92 -11.07 10.47
CA THR A 35 -3.35 -11.48 11.81
C THR A 35 -4.13 -10.37 12.53
N VAL A 36 -3.75 -9.10 12.34
CA VAL A 36 -4.43 -7.96 12.96
C VAL A 36 -5.84 -7.78 12.41
N PHE A 37 -6.06 -7.87 11.10
CA PHE A 37 -7.38 -7.55 10.53
C PHE A 37 -8.51 -8.38 11.15
N PRO A 38 -8.45 -9.72 11.24
CA PRO A 38 -9.50 -10.50 11.91
C PRO A 38 -9.68 -10.13 13.39
N ALA A 39 -8.58 -9.79 14.08
CA ALA A 39 -8.63 -9.43 15.51
C ALA A 39 -9.34 -8.10 15.79
N VAL A 40 -9.39 -7.20 14.80
CA VAL A 40 -10.00 -5.87 14.94
C VAL A 40 -11.30 -5.70 14.16
N ALA A 41 -11.62 -6.62 13.24
CA ALA A 41 -12.70 -6.42 12.27
C ALA A 41 -14.08 -6.21 12.89
N ASP A 42 -14.37 -6.81 14.05
CA ASP A 42 -15.66 -6.61 14.74
C ASP A 42 -15.82 -5.21 15.33
N ALA A 43 -14.72 -4.49 15.56
CA ALA A 43 -14.76 -3.10 16.02
C ALA A 43 -14.87 -2.09 14.89
N ALA A 44 -14.67 -2.52 13.63
CA ALA A 44 -14.67 -1.66 12.45
C ALA A 44 -15.59 -2.22 11.35
N PRO A 45 -16.91 -2.24 11.57
CA PRO A 45 -17.85 -2.83 10.61
C PRO A 45 -17.87 -2.03 9.30
N GLY A 46 -17.87 -2.73 8.17
CA GLY A 46 -18.04 -2.15 6.84
C GLY A 46 -16.77 -1.59 6.19
N ILE A 47 -15.65 -1.53 6.90
CA ILE A 47 -14.39 -1.01 6.36
C ILE A 47 -13.68 -2.05 5.47
N GLU A 48 -13.09 -1.61 4.36
CA GLU A 48 -12.13 -2.40 3.59
C GLU A 48 -10.81 -2.50 4.37
N PHE A 49 -10.23 -3.70 4.47
CA PHE A 49 -8.90 -3.88 5.06
C PHE A 49 -7.85 -4.02 3.98
N GLY A 50 -6.72 -3.31 4.10
CA GLY A 50 -5.66 -3.36 3.09
C GLY A 50 -4.25 -3.42 3.67
N THR A 51 -3.37 -4.25 3.12
CA THR A 51 -1.95 -4.23 3.51
C THR A 51 -1.16 -3.24 2.66
N ALA A 52 -0.23 -2.49 3.27
CA ALA A 52 0.53 -1.44 2.57
C ALA A 52 2.04 -1.44 2.92
N VAL A 53 2.84 -2.46 2.64
CA VAL A 53 2.54 -3.75 1.98
C VAL A 53 3.30 -4.89 2.65
N ILE A 54 2.92 -6.14 2.37
CA ILE A 54 3.65 -7.33 2.79
C ILE A 54 4.86 -7.57 1.88
N PRO A 55 6.09 -7.67 2.42
CA PRO A 55 7.26 -8.03 1.62
C PRO A 55 7.15 -9.45 1.04
N THR A 56 7.45 -9.61 -0.26
CA THR A 56 7.36 -10.90 -0.97
C THR A 56 8.55 -11.81 -0.70
N PHE A 57 9.76 -11.25 -0.58
CA PHE A 57 10.98 -12.05 -0.38
C PHE A 57 10.97 -12.99 0.82
N PRO A 58 10.52 -12.57 2.02
CA PRO A 58 10.64 -13.42 3.21
C PRO A 58 9.68 -14.61 3.24
N ARG A 59 8.74 -14.75 2.29
CA ARG A 59 7.67 -15.75 2.35
C ARG A 59 7.38 -16.33 0.97
N HIS A 60 7.30 -17.67 0.88
CA HIS A 60 6.87 -18.34 -0.34
C HIS A 60 5.44 -17.93 -0.72
N PRO A 61 5.10 -17.70 -2.01
CA PRO A 61 3.77 -17.27 -2.46
C PRO A 61 2.64 -18.20 -1.99
N THR A 62 2.87 -19.51 -1.95
CA THR A 62 1.90 -20.49 -1.39
C THR A 62 1.54 -20.20 0.08
N MET A 63 2.52 -19.79 0.89
CA MET A 63 2.27 -19.49 2.30
C MET A 63 1.46 -18.20 2.44
N LEU A 64 1.81 -17.16 1.67
CA LEU A 64 1.07 -15.91 1.68
C LEU A 64 -0.38 -16.11 1.18
N ALA A 65 -0.59 -16.93 0.16
CA ALA A 65 -1.91 -17.27 -0.34
C ALA A 65 -2.78 -17.91 0.77
N GLY A 66 -2.22 -18.89 1.49
CA GLY A 66 -2.90 -19.53 2.62
C GLY A 66 -3.25 -18.55 3.74
N GLN A 67 -2.33 -17.64 4.09
CA GLN A 67 -2.59 -16.58 5.07
C GLN A 67 -3.73 -15.66 4.61
N ALA A 68 -3.66 -15.15 3.38
CA ALA A 68 -4.65 -14.21 2.85
C ALA A 68 -6.05 -14.83 2.71
N LEU A 69 -6.16 -16.07 2.20
CA LEU A 69 -7.43 -16.80 2.12
C LEU A 69 -8.00 -17.12 3.51
N THR A 70 -7.15 -17.46 4.48
CA THR A 70 -7.60 -17.70 5.87
C THR A 70 -8.12 -16.41 6.48
N THR A 71 -7.42 -15.29 6.31
CA THR A 71 -7.87 -13.97 6.76
C THR A 71 -9.19 -13.60 6.10
N GLN A 72 -9.32 -13.76 4.78
CA GLN A 72 -10.57 -13.48 4.04
C GLN A 72 -11.73 -14.37 4.52
N ALA A 73 -11.47 -15.65 4.82
CA ALA A 73 -12.50 -16.56 5.34
C ALA A 73 -13.06 -16.09 6.69
N VAL A 74 -12.21 -15.54 7.56
CA VAL A 74 -12.66 -14.98 8.86
C VAL A 74 -13.35 -13.62 8.68
N LEU A 75 -12.89 -12.80 7.71
CA LEU A 75 -13.50 -11.52 7.38
C LEU A 75 -14.89 -11.67 6.72
N GLY A 76 -15.19 -12.83 6.14
CA GLY A 76 -16.46 -13.10 5.45
C GLY A 76 -16.59 -12.24 4.18
N ASP A 77 -17.70 -11.53 4.05
CA ASP A 77 -17.97 -10.64 2.89
C ASP A 77 -17.22 -9.30 2.95
N ARG A 78 -16.48 -9.02 4.04
CA ARG A 78 -15.68 -7.78 4.16
C ARG A 78 -14.51 -7.85 3.18
N SER A 79 -14.25 -6.74 2.49
CA SER A 79 -13.21 -6.67 1.46
C SER A 79 -11.81 -6.67 2.05
N LEU A 80 -10.93 -7.53 1.51
CA LEU A 80 -9.50 -7.55 1.80
C LEU A 80 -8.70 -7.20 0.53
N VAL A 81 -7.82 -6.21 0.66
CA VAL A 81 -6.77 -5.92 -0.32
C VAL A 81 -5.43 -6.46 0.20
N LEU A 82 -4.94 -7.50 -0.44
CA LEU A 82 -3.60 -8.03 -0.25
C LEU A 82 -2.61 -7.18 -1.05
N GLY A 83 -2.13 -6.10 -0.44
CA GLY A 83 -1.01 -5.33 -0.95
C GLY A 83 0.33 -5.99 -0.65
N ILE A 84 1.09 -6.28 -1.70
CA ILE A 84 2.42 -6.90 -1.64
C ILE A 84 3.49 -5.97 -2.21
N GLY A 85 4.76 -6.21 -1.88
CA GLY A 85 5.86 -5.46 -2.49
C GLY A 85 7.21 -6.15 -2.36
N LEU A 86 8.12 -5.75 -3.23
CA LEU A 86 9.47 -6.31 -3.30
C LEU A 86 10.34 -5.88 -2.11
N SER A 87 9.91 -4.89 -1.32
CA SER A 87 10.77 -4.18 -0.37
C SER A 87 11.95 -3.51 -1.09
N HIS A 88 13.10 -3.38 -0.42
CA HIS A 88 14.26 -2.66 -0.93
C HIS A 88 15.53 -3.48 -0.79
N LYS A 89 16.44 -3.34 -1.78
CA LYS A 89 17.72 -4.06 -1.82
C LYS A 89 18.50 -4.02 -0.48
N PRO A 90 18.68 -2.86 0.19
CA PRO A 90 19.40 -2.83 1.46
C PRO A 90 18.73 -3.65 2.56
N VAL A 91 17.40 -3.73 2.57
CA VAL A 91 16.64 -4.54 3.54
C VAL A 91 16.79 -6.03 3.21
N ILE A 92 16.57 -6.42 1.96
CA ILE A 92 16.57 -7.82 1.56
C ILE A 92 17.97 -8.44 1.65
N GLU A 93 19.00 -7.76 1.13
CA GLU A 93 20.37 -8.27 1.17
C GLU A 93 21.02 -8.01 2.52
N GLY A 94 20.88 -6.79 3.06
CA GLY A 94 21.59 -6.37 4.25
C GLY A 94 21.01 -6.94 5.55
N TYR A 95 19.68 -6.95 5.70
CA TYR A 95 19.05 -7.37 6.96
C TYR A 95 18.64 -8.83 6.95
N LEU A 96 18.18 -9.34 5.81
CA LEU A 96 17.69 -10.71 5.71
C LEU A 96 18.70 -11.69 5.09
N GLY A 97 19.78 -11.19 4.49
CA GLY A 97 20.79 -12.03 3.85
C GLY A 97 20.28 -12.77 2.61
N MET A 98 19.19 -12.30 2.00
CA MET A 98 18.58 -12.91 0.82
C MET A 98 19.06 -12.20 -0.45
N SER A 99 19.10 -12.91 -1.59
CA SER A 99 19.41 -12.28 -2.87
C SER A 99 18.28 -11.35 -3.30
N PHE A 100 18.60 -10.12 -3.69
CA PHE A 100 17.68 -9.20 -4.36
C PHE A 100 17.92 -9.15 -5.88
N ASP A 101 18.51 -10.21 -6.44
CA ASP A 101 18.76 -10.28 -7.88
C ASP A 101 17.45 -10.42 -8.67
N ARG A 102 17.43 -9.84 -9.88
CA ARG A 102 16.31 -9.88 -10.83
C ARG A 102 14.93 -9.67 -10.16
N PRO A 103 14.71 -8.55 -9.45
CA PRO A 103 13.49 -8.36 -8.63
C PRO A 103 12.19 -8.32 -9.48
N ILE A 104 12.28 -7.95 -10.76
CA ILE A 104 11.14 -8.03 -11.69
C ILE A 104 10.80 -9.49 -12.03
N ARG A 105 11.80 -10.36 -12.19
CA ARG A 105 11.56 -11.79 -12.37
C ARG A 105 10.93 -12.39 -11.12
N HIS A 106 11.45 -12.02 -9.94
CA HIS A 106 10.84 -12.39 -8.67
C HIS A 106 9.36 -12.02 -8.64
N LEU A 107 9.00 -10.78 -8.97
CA LEU A 107 7.60 -10.32 -8.97
C LEU A 107 6.72 -11.14 -9.92
N ILE A 108 7.21 -11.40 -11.15
CA ILE A 108 6.47 -12.20 -12.13
C ILE A 108 6.19 -13.59 -11.54
N ASP A 109 7.22 -14.30 -11.09
CA ASP A 109 7.09 -15.68 -10.61
C ASP A 109 6.24 -15.76 -9.34
N TYR A 110 6.35 -14.76 -8.47
CA TYR A 110 5.52 -14.65 -7.29
C TYR A 110 4.04 -14.58 -7.65
N LEU A 111 3.69 -13.77 -8.66
CA LEU A 111 2.30 -13.62 -9.11
C LEU A 111 1.80 -14.83 -9.92
N GLU A 112 2.65 -15.48 -10.72
CA GLU A 112 2.29 -16.72 -11.43
C GLU A 112 1.95 -17.86 -10.46
N VAL A 113 2.49 -17.86 -9.23
CA VAL A 113 2.11 -18.81 -8.18
C VAL A 113 0.95 -18.28 -7.31
N LEU A 114 1.01 -17.02 -6.87
CA LEU A 114 0.05 -16.46 -5.91
C LEU A 114 -1.36 -16.38 -6.50
N MET A 115 -1.50 -15.81 -7.70
CA MET A 115 -2.82 -15.50 -8.27
C MET A 115 -3.66 -16.76 -8.52
N PRO A 116 -3.13 -17.85 -9.12
CA PRO A 116 -3.90 -19.09 -9.28
C PRO A 116 -4.29 -19.77 -7.97
N ILE A 117 -3.43 -19.72 -6.93
CA ILE A 117 -3.80 -20.29 -5.62
C ILE A 117 -4.93 -19.49 -4.99
N LEU A 118 -4.91 -18.15 -5.07
CA LEU A 118 -6.00 -17.32 -4.56
C LEU A 118 -7.32 -17.58 -5.32
N ALA A 119 -7.25 -17.70 -6.65
CA ALA A 119 -8.42 -17.89 -7.51
C ALA A 119 -9.01 -19.31 -7.43
N ASP A 120 -8.14 -20.33 -7.47
CA ASP A 120 -8.55 -21.71 -7.74
C ASP A 120 -8.04 -22.72 -6.70
N GLY A 121 -7.21 -22.29 -5.73
CA GLY A 121 -6.63 -23.17 -4.73
C GLY A 121 -5.46 -24.02 -5.24
N ARG A 122 -4.95 -23.75 -6.44
CA ARG A 122 -3.88 -24.54 -7.06
C ARG A 122 -2.90 -23.71 -7.88
N ALA A 123 -1.66 -24.17 -7.97
CA ALA A 123 -0.65 -23.71 -8.92
C ALA A 123 0.24 -24.88 -9.34
N ASP A 124 0.59 -24.90 -10.63
CA ASP A 124 1.54 -25.82 -11.23
C ASP A 124 2.51 -24.98 -12.08
N TYR A 125 3.63 -24.59 -11.49
CA TYR A 125 4.54 -23.58 -12.04
C TYR A 125 6.01 -23.87 -11.71
N ASP A 126 6.83 -23.95 -12.76
CA ASP A 126 8.29 -24.06 -12.69
C ASP A 126 8.93 -22.73 -13.13
N GLY A 127 9.04 -21.80 -12.19
CA GLY A 127 9.66 -20.50 -12.41
C GLY A 127 11.17 -20.49 -12.19
N GLU A 128 11.77 -19.32 -12.38
CA GLU A 128 13.19 -19.09 -12.11
C GLU A 128 13.40 -18.77 -10.63
N ALA A 129 12.50 -17.96 -10.04
CA ALA A 129 12.57 -17.57 -8.64
C ALA A 129 11.73 -18.46 -7.71
N PHE A 130 10.66 -19.08 -8.24
CA PHE A 130 9.75 -19.91 -7.46
C PHE A 130 9.28 -21.12 -8.25
N THR A 131 9.18 -22.26 -7.57
CA THR A 131 8.51 -23.47 -8.06
C THR A 131 7.36 -23.78 -7.12
N ALA A 132 6.20 -24.10 -7.68
CA ALA A 132 5.04 -24.54 -6.91
C ALA A 132 4.26 -25.62 -7.66
N HIS A 133 4.14 -26.78 -7.04
CA HIS A 133 3.15 -27.81 -7.39
C HIS A 133 2.26 -27.98 -6.16
N PHE A 134 1.17 -27.24 -6.13
CA PHE A 134 0.31 -27.11 -4.96
C PHE A 134 -1.15 -27.19 -5.38
N GLU A 135 -1.94 -27.95 -4.63
CA GLU A 135 -3.40 -28.00 -4.77
C GLU A 135 -4.01 -28.26 -3.39
N SER A 136 -4.98 -27.44 -3.01
CA SER A 136 -5.76 -27.59 -1.79
C SER A 136 -7.12 -26.93 -1.94
N ALA A 137 -8.11 -27.42 -1.20
CA ALA A 137 -9.38 -26.69 -1.06
C ALA A 137 -9.15 -25.31 -0.46
N ARG A 138 -9.82 -24.29 -1.02
CA ARG A 138 -9.82 -22.93 -0.45
C ARG A 138 -10.74 -22.87 0.77
N PRO A 139 -10.37 -22.14 1.83
CA PRO A 139 -11.21 -21.96 3.02
C PRO A 139 -12.39 -21.00 2.79
N THR A 140 -12.40 -20.28 1.66
CA THR A 140 -13.46 -19.37 1.23
C THR A 140 -13.48 -19.30 -0.30
N ASP A 141 -14.64 -19.01 -0.88
CA ASP A 141 -14.77 -18.77 -2.32
C ASP A 141 -14.42 -17.34 -2.73
N ILE A 142 -14.36 -16.43 -1.75
CA ILE A 142 -14.01 -15.02 -1.94
C ILE A 142 -12.49 -14.92 -2.02
N ALA A 143 -11.96 -14.57 -3.19
CA ALA A 143 -10.55 -14.24 -3.34
C ALA A 143 -10.31 -12.78 -2.91
N PRO A 144 -9.27 -12.48 -2.12
CA PRO A 144 -8.90 -11.10 -1.83
C PRO A 144 -8.40 -10.39 -3.09
N SER A 145 -8.63 -9.07 -3.18
CA SER A 145 -8.00 -8.26 -4.21
C SER A 145 -6.49 -8.23 -4.01
N VAL A 146 -5.71 -8.23 -5.08
CA VAL A 146 -4.24 -8.17 -5.00
C VAL A 146 -3.76 -6.87 -5.61
N MET A 147 -2.88 -6.17 -4.90
CA MET A 147 -2.22 -4.96 -5.40
C MET A 147 -0.72 -5.02 -5.11
N VAL A 148 0.07 -4.32 -5.91
CA VAL A 148 1.54 -4.32 -5.76
C VAL A 148 2.02 -2.91 -5.48
N ALA A 149 2.91 -2.73 -4.51
CA ALA A 149 3.68 -1.50 -4.38
C ALA A 149 4.70 -1.39 -5.52
N ALA A 150 4.30 -0.78 -6.63
CA ALA A 150 5.09 -0.65 -7.85
C ALA A 150 5.31 0.82 -8.20
N LEU A 151 6.58 1.19 -8.34
CA LEU A 151 7.02 2.55 -8.73
C LEU A 151 7.78 2.56 -10.05
N GLY A 152 8.64 1.56 -10.28
CA GLY A 152 9.43 1.47 -11.50
C GLY A 152 8.61 1.00 -12.70
N GLU A 153 8.99 1.44 -13.90
CA GLU A 153 8.27 1.14 -15.14
C GLU A 153 8.03 -0.36 -15.37
N GLN A 154 9.06 -1.19 -15.20
CA GLN A 154 8.91 -2.64 -15.39
C GLN A 154 7.96 -3.26 -14.36
N ALA A 155 7.99 -2.78 -13.10
CA ALA A 155 7.08 -3.25 -12.07
C ALA A 155 5.65 -2.83 -12.39
N LEU A 156 5.41 -1.57 -12.76
CA LEU A 156 4.09 -1.06 -13.17
C LEU A 156 3.50 -1.86 -14.34
N ARG A 157 4.32 -2.22 -15.33
CA ARG A 157 3.89 -3.07 -16.45
C ARG A 157 3.48 -4.47 -15.99
N VAL A 158 4.20 -5.08 -15.05
CA VAL A 158 3.82 -6.38 -14.49
C VAL A 158 2.53 -6.25 -13.68
N THR A 159 2.43 -5.23 -12.82
CA THR A 159 1.28 -4.91 -11.97
C THR A 159 0.02 -4.70 -12.81
N GLY A 160 0.02 -3.78 -13.78
CA GLY A 160 -1.17 -3.47 -14.58
C GLY A 160 -1.70 -4.67 -15.36
N ARG A 161 -0.81 -5.58 -15.80
CA ARG A 161 -1.20 -6.80 -16.53
C ARG A 161 -1.81 -7.88 -15.65
N ARG A 162 -1.59 -7.87 -14.33
CA ARG A 162 -1.84 -9.04 -13.47
C ARG A 162 -2.66 -8.78 -12.22
N THR A 163 -2.66 -7.57 -11.69
CA THR A 163 -3.24 -7.26 -10.38
C THR A 163 -4.31 -6.18 -10.48
N ASP A 164 -4.94 -5.85 -9.37
CA ASP A 164 -6.10 -4.95 -9.33
C ASP A 164 -5.72 -3.49 -9.13
N GLY A 165 -4.45 -3.22 -8.82
CA GLY A 165 -3.96 -1.87 -8.60
C GLY A 165 -2.51 -1.78 -8.14
N THR A 166 -2.07 -0.55 -7.92
CA THR A 166 -0.79 -0.22 -7.29
C THR A 166 -1.00 0.52 -5.97
N ILE A 167 -0.08 0.33 -5.03
CA ILE A 167 -0.04 1.04 -3.74
C ILE A 167 1.21 1.91 -3.69
N LEU A 168 1.00 3.21 -3.49
CA LEU A 168 2.05 4.22 -3.52
C LEU A 168 2.29 4.78 -2.12
N TRP A 169 3.55 5.11 -1.83
CA TRP A 169 3.96 5.80 -0.62
C TRP A 169 4.96 6.89 -0.98
N MET A 170 4.79 8.12 -0.46
CA MET A 170 5.69 9.25 -0.77
C MET A 170 5.83 9.54 -2.28
N VAL A 171 4.72 9.47 -3.02
CA VAL A 171 4.67 9.81 -4.44
C VAL A 171 3.72 10.99 -4.63
N GLY A 172 4.21 12.06 -5.26
CA GLY A 172 3.42 13.26 -5.51
C GLY A 172 2.52 13.15 -6.76
N PRO A 173 1.63 14.13 -6.97
CA PRO A 173 0.64 14.10 -8.04
C PRO A 173 1.27 14.09 -9.43
N ARG A 174 2.38 14.82 -9.65
CA ARG A 174 3.02 14.90 -10.97
C ARG A 174 3.52 13.53 -11.43
N THR A 175 4.15 12.77 -10.55
CA THR A 175 4.64 11.42 -10.83
C THR A 175 3.48 10.45 -11.04
N ILE A 176 2.37 10.64 -10.31
CA ILE A 176 1.17 9.82 -10.52
C ILE A 176 0.63 10.03 -11.94
N GLU A 177 0.46 11.30 -12.35
CA GLU A 177 -0.07 11.69 -13.66
C GLU A 177 0.89 11.32 -14.81
N ASP A 178 2.16 11.71 -14.73
CA ASP A 178 3.11 11.61 -15.85
C ASP A 178 3.74 10.22 -15.95
N HIS A 179 3.81 9.47 -14.85
CA HIS A 179 4.60 8.24 -14.78
C HIS A 179 3.80 7.00 -14.37
N ILE A 180 3.09 7.02 -13.24
CA ILE A 180 2.43 5.84 -12.67
C ILE A 180 1.21 5.44 -13.50
N ARG A 181 0.20 6.32 -13.55
CA ARG A 181 -1.08 6.05 -14.19
C ARG A 181 -0.94 5.61 -15.65
N PRO A 182 -0.25 6.34 -16.55
CA PRO A 182 -0.19 5.97 -17.96
C PRO A 182 0.39 4.57 -18.17
N ARG A 183 1.48 4.22 -17.48
CA ARG A 183 2.13 2.90 -17.59
C ARG A 183 1.27 1.77 -17.04
N LEU A 184 0.59 2.03 -15.91
CA LEU A 184 -0.28 1.06 -15.27
C LEU A 184 -1.52 0.78 -16.12
N THR A 185 -2.18 1.84 -16.61
CA THR A 185 -3.37 1.76 -17.45
C THR A 185 -3.07 1.14 -18.81
N GLU A 186 -1.99 1.55 -19.49
CA GLU A 186 -1.56 0.95 -20.77
C GLU A 186 -1.34 -0.56 -20.61
N ALA A 187 -0.62 -0.97 -19.55
CA ALA A 187 -0.37 -2.38 -19.27
C ALA A 187 -1.65 -3.18 -19.00
N ALA A 188 -2.64 -2.59 -18.32
CA ALA A 188 -3.93 -3.22 -18.08
C ALA A 188 -4.76 -3.36 -19.35
N VAL A 189 -4.82 -2.31 -20.18
CA VAL A 189 -5.50 -2.33 -21.48
C VAL A 189 -4.89 -3.39 -22.40
N ASP A 190 -3.55 -3.46 -22.47
CA ASP A 190 -2.82 -4.48 -23.24
C ASP A 190 -3.06 -5.92 -22.73
N ALA A 191 -3.57 -6.09 -21.52
CA ALA A 191 -3.95 -7.38 -20.95
C ALA A 191 -5.47 -7.63 -20.99
N GLY A 192 -6.27 -6.70 -21.54
CA GLY A 192 -7.73 -6.80 -21.55
C GLY A 192 -8.37 -6.71 -20.16
N ARG A 193 -7.71 -6.04 -19.21
CA ARG A 193 -8.18 -5.84 -17.83
C ARG A 193 -8.86 -4.48 -17.66
N SER A 194 -9.66 -4.34 -16.61
CA SER A 194 -10.22 -3.05 -16.19
C SER A 194 -9.13 -2.07 -15.75
N GLU A 195 -9.47 -0.77 -15.69
CA GLU A 195 -8.55 0.24 -15.17
C GLU A 195 -8.16 -0.11 -13.72
N PRO A 196 -6.85 -0.21 -13.40
CA PRO A 196 -6.41 -0.57 -12.06
C PRO A 196 -6.59 0.56 -11.05
N ARG A 197 -6.83 0.22 -9.78
CA ARG A 197 -6.82 1.17 -8.66
C ARG A 197 -5.42 1.75 -8.43
N ILE A 198 -5.37 3.00 -7.99
CA ILE A 198 -4.16 3.69 -7.56
C ILE A 198 -4.40 4.18 -6.13
N VAL A 199 -3.88 3.43 -5.16
CA VAL A 199 -3.93 3.80 -3.75
C VAL A 199 -2.71 4.65 -3.45
N CYS A 200 -2.89 5.92 -3.09
CA CYS A 200 -1.81 6.82 -2.71
C CYS A 200 -1.82 7.10 -1.22
N SER A 201 -0.70 6.83 -0.55
CA SER A 201 -0.49 7.15 0.86
C SER A 201 0.57 8.23 1.02
N LEU A 202 0.20 9.31 1.73
CA LEU A 202 1.09 10.41 2.10
C LEU A 202 0.84 10.83 3.55
N PRO A 203 1.86 11.39 4.24
CA PRO A 203 1.64 12.11 5.49
C PRO A 203 0.70 13.30 5.27
N VAL A 204 -0.26 13.47 6.18
CA VAL A 204 -1.22 14.58 6.15
C VAL A 204 -1.19 15.33 7.47
N CYS A 205 -1.09 16.65 7.42
CA CYS A 205 -1.16 17.51 8.61
C CYS A 205 -1.76 18.87 8.28
N VAL A 206 -2.82 19.22 8.99
CA VAL A 206 -3.36 20.58 9.05
C VAL A 206 -2.62 21.36 10.12
N THR A 207 -1.97 22.45 9.74
CA THR A 207 -1.12 23.26 10.62
C THR A 207 -0.99 24.69 10.10
N ASP A 208 -0.72 25.63 11.00
CA ASP A 208 -0.34 27.00 10.64
C ASP A 208 1.20 27.16 10.59
N GLU A 209 1.96 26.12 10.97
CA GLU A 209 3.43 26.08 10.97
C GLU A 209 3.97 25.15 9.86
N THR A 210 3.50 25.35 8.63
CA THR A 210 3.74 24.49 7.47
C THR A 210 5.21 24.11 7.26
N GLU A 211 6.14 25.07 7.34
CA GLU A 211 7.57 24.82 7.14
C GLU A 211 8.15 23.90 8.22
N ALA A 212 7.83 24.18 9.49
CA ALA A 212 8.35 23.38 10.60
C ALA A 212 7.81 21.93 10.59
N VAL A 213 6.55 21.74 10.21
CA VAL A 213 5.95 20.40 10.07
C VAL A 213 6.53 19.67 8.85
N ARG A 214 6.77 20.37 7.74
CA ARG A 214 7.43 19.82 6.55
C ARG A 214 8.85 19.35 6.86
N ASP A 215 9.63 20.15 7.57
CA ASP A 215 10.98 19.78 7.98
C ASP A 215 10.99 18.55 8.89
N ALA A 216 10.05 18.49 9.84
CA ALA A 216 9.87 17.32 10.68
C ALA A 216 9.52 16.06 9.85
N ALA A 217 8.63 16.19 8.87
CA ALA A 217 8.30 15.10 7.96
C ALA A 217 9.51 14.67 7.13
N SER A 218 10.29 15.61 6.59
CA SER A 218 11.54 15.34 5.85
C SER A 218 12.55 14.57 6.68
N GLN A 219 12.69 14.89 7.97
CA GLN A 219 13.59 14.17 8.88
C GLN A 219 13.08 12.75 9.19
N ILE A 220 11.81 12.63 9.56
CA ILE A 220 11.20 11.35 9.97
C ILE A 220 11.16 10.35 8.81
N PHE A 221 10.88 10.84 7.60
CA PHE A 221 10.75 10.03 6.39
C PHE A 221 12.02 10.02 5.52
N SER A 222 13.13 10.56 6.01
CA SER A 222 14.41 10.74 5.28
C SER A 222 14.90 9.48 4.57
N ILE A 223 14.71 8.29 5.15
CA ILE A 223 15.07 7.01 4.54
C ILE A 223 14.48 6.82 3.14
N TYR A 224 13.27 7.32 2.89
CA TYR A 224 12.63 7.23 1.56
C TYR A 224 13.34 8.12 0.52
N GLY A 225 14.04 9.18 0.95
CA GLY A 225 14.92 9.95 0.08
C GLY A 225 16.20 9.21 -0.32
N GLU A 226 16.61 8.18 0.43
CA GLU A 226 17.85 7.43 0.17
C GLU A 226 17.61 6.16 -0.65
N LEU A 227 16.39 5.63 -0.60
CA LEU A 227 16.00 4.42 -1.31
C LEU A 227 15.84 4.71 -2.82
N PRO A 228 16.58 4.03 -3.72
CA PRO A 228 16.61 4.38 -5.14
C PRO A 228 15.23 4.45 -5.81
N SER A 229 14.30 3.58 -5.42
CA SER A 229 12.94 3.54 -5.98
C SER A 229 12.14 4.81 -5.66
N TYR A 230 12.28 5.35 -4.45
CA TYR A 230 11.55 6.53 -3.98
C TYR A 230 12.29 7.81 -4.35
N ARG A 231 13.62 7.83 -4.27
CA ARG A 231 14.46 8.91 -4.80
C ARG A 231 14.10 9.25 -6.25
N ALA A 232 13.96 8.23 -7.09
CA ALA A 232 13.54 8.41 -8.48
C ALA A 232 12.13 9.00 -8.65
N MET A 233 11.23 8.84 -7.67
CA MET A 233 9.90 9.49 -7.68
C MET A 233 10.03 10.95 -7.24
N LEU A 234 10.77 11.23 -6.18
CA LEU A 234 11.04 12.59 -5.71
C LEU A 234 11.77 13.43 -6.78
N ASP A 235 12.68 12.83 -7.54
CA ASP A 235 13.34 13.48 -8.68
C ASP A 235 12.34 13.87 -9.78
N ARG A 236 11.29 13.08 -10.00
CA ARG A 236 10.22 13.38 -10.97
C ARG A 236 9.31 14.50 -10.49
N GLU A 237 9.09 14.59 -9.18
CA GLU A 237 8.43 15.74 -8.56
C GLU A 237 9.30 17.00 -8.60
N GLY A 238 10.62 16.84 -8.67
CA GLY A 238 11.58 17.94 -8.62
C GLY A 238 11.82 18.46 -7.21
N VAL A 239 11.74 17.57 -6.20
CA VAL A 239 11.92 17.91 -4.78
C VAL A 239 13.08 17.12 -4.19
N ASP A 240 13.74 17.65 -3.16
CA ASP A 240 14.92 17.02 -2.57
C ASP A 240 14.56 16.11 -1.39
N HIS A 241 13.50 16.44 -0.65
CA HIS A 241 13.15 15.78 0.58
C HIS A 241 11.73 15.19 0.56
N PRO A 242 11.51 14.02 1.21
CA PRO A 242 10.20 13.39 1.24
C PRO A 242 9.10 14.27 1.86
N GLY A 243 9.42 15.16 2.81
CA GLY A 243 8.41 16.06 3.39
C GLY A 243 7.78 17.02 2.38
N GLU A 244 8.45 17.30 1.25
CA GLU A 244 7.96 18.23 0.24
C GLU A 244 6.76 17.69 -0.55
N VAL A 245 6.64 16.36 -0.69
CA VAL A 245 5.45 15.72 -1.28
C VAL A 245 4.32 15.49 -0.28
N ALA A 246 4.55 15.72 1.01
CA ALA A 246 3.52 15.51 2.03
C ALA A 246 2.38 16.54 1.91
N VAL A 247 1.20 16.13 2.38
CA VAL A 247 -0.02 16.94 2.38
C VAL A 247 -0.05 17.77 3.67
N ILE A 248 0.77 18.83 3.71
CA ILE A 248 0.94 19.68 4.88
C ILE A 248 0.60 21.13 4.51
N GLY A 249 -0.24 21.77 5.33
CA GLY A 249 -0.62 23.18 5.18
C GLY A 249 -1.81 23.56 6.03
N SER A 250 -2.37 24.73 5.76
CA SER A 250 -3.71 25.12 6.23
C SER A 250 -4.79 24.18 5.68
N GLU A 251 -6.00 24.27 6.23
CA GLU A 251 -7.14 23.45 5.79
C GLU A 251 -7.37 23.57 4.27
N ALA A 252 -7.34 24.80 3.74
CA ALA A 252 -7.55 25.04 2.31
C ALA A 252 -6.43 24.43 1.44
N GLU A 253 -5.17 24.50 1.89
CA GLU A 253 -4.03 23.93 1.18
C GLU A 253 -4.06 22.40 1.21
N VAL A 254 -4.44 21.80 2.35
CA VAL A 254 -4.60 20.34 2.48
C VAL A 254 -5.71 19.84 1.55
N ILE A 255 -6.86 20.52 1.49
CA ILE A 255 -7.95 20.18 0.56
C ILE A 255 -7.47 20.25 -0.89
N ALA A 256 -6.79 21.34 -1.27
CA ALA A 256 -6.27 21.52 -2.62
C ALA A 256 -5.29 20.41 -3.01
N LYS A 257 -4.33 20.09 -2.13
CA LYS A 257 -3.35 19.02 -2.35
C LYS A 257 -3.99 17.63 -2.48
N ILE A 258 -5.06 17.34 -1.73
CA ILE A 258 -5.80 16.07 -1.90
C ILE A 258 -6.53 16.05 -3.24
N ALA A 259 -7.15 17.16 -3.64
CA ALA A 259 -7.80 17.28 -4.95
C ALA A 259 -6.80 17.14 -6.12
N ASP A 260 -5.56 17.62 -5.97
CA ASP A 260 -4.50 17.44 -6.96
C ASP A 260 -4.14 15.95 -7.14
N LEU A 261 -4.15 15.16 -6.06
CA LEU A 261 -3.91 13.71 -6.14
C LEU A 261 -5.04 12.98 -6.88
N GLU A 262 -6.29 13.35 -6.61
CA GLU A 262 -7.46 12.82 -7.33
C GLU A 262 -7.38 13.14 -8.82
N GLN A 263 -7.08 14.40 -9.18
CA GLN A 263 -6.93 14.83 -10.56
C GLN A 263 -5.79 14.11 -11.29
N ALA A 264 -4.68 13.83 -10.60
CA ALA A 264 -3.58 13.03 -11.13
C ALA A 264 -3.95 11.56 -11.39
N GLY A 265 -5.05 11.08 -10.79
CA GLY A 265 -5.62 9.75 -10.98
C GLY A 265 -5.47 8.81 -9.79
N THR A 266 -5.21 9.34 -8.59
CA THR A 266 -5.38 8.57 -7.35
C THR A 266 -6.84 8.18 -7.21
N THR A 267 -7.12 6.89 -7.06
CA THR A 267 -8.49 6.39 -6.83
C THR A 267 -8.82 6.32 -5.35
N ASP A 268 -7.82 6.08 -4.50
CA ASP A 268 -7.96 5.93 -3.07
C ASP A 268 -6.83 6.70 -2.36
N PHE A 269 -7.18 7.72 -1.58
CA PHE A 269 -6.19 8.42 -0.76
C PHE A 269 -6.17 7.85 0.66
N ALA A 270 -5.09 7.15 1.00
CA ALA A 270 -4.88 6.58 2.33
C ALA A 270 -4.00 7.51 3.17
N ALA A 271 -4.65 8.42 3.89
CA ALA A 271 -4.00 9.44 4.72
C ALA A 271 -3.23 8.81 5.90
N LEU A 272 -1.94 9.13 6.01
CA LEU A 272 -1.19 8.93 7.25
C LEU A 272 -1.25 10.22 8.07
N GLU A 273 -2.15 10.29 9.05
CA GLU A 273 -2.22 11.43 9.96
C GLU A 273 -0.86 11.64 10.66
N PHE A 274 -0.35 12.86 10.52
CA PHE A 274 0.94 13.30 11.03
C PHE A 274 0.73 14.60 11.80
N GLY A 275 1.49 14.80 12.88
CA GLY A 275 1.38 16.00 13.70
C GLY A 275 2.35 15.98 14.86
N ARG A 276 2.69 17.18 15.35
CA ARG A 276 3.54 17.45 16.52
C ARG A 276 2.72 17.83 17.76
N SER A 277 1.42 18.13 17.59
CA SER A 277 0.51 18.49 18.68
C SER A 277 -0.86 17.82 18.55
N THR A 278 -1.58 17.71 19.67
CA THR A 278 -2.96 17.21 19.68
C THR A 278 -3.91 18.07 18.84
N ASP A 279 -3.65 19.38 18.75
CA ASP A 279 -4.42 20.30 17.90
C ASP A 279 -4.27 19.96 16.42
N GLU A 280 -3.04 19.75 15.94
CA GLU A 280 -2.77 19.35 14.55
C GLU A 280 -3.46 18.01 14.21
N TYR A 281 -3.38 17.00 15.08
CA TYR A 281 -4.12 15.74 14.88
C TYR A 281 -5.64 15.97 14.84
N SER A 282 -6.18 16.78 15.75
CA SER A 282 -7.62 17.03 15.83
C SER A 282 -8.14 17.80 14.60
N ARG A 283 -7.43 18.84 14.16
CA ARG A 283 -7.74 19.61 12.95
C ARG A 283 -7.63 18.76 11.70
N THR A 284 -6.56 17.96 11.59
CA THR A 284 -6.35 17.04 10.46
C THR A 284 -7.50 16.04 10.36
N ARG A 285 -7.82 15.38 11.48
CA ARG A 285 -8.92 14.40 11.52
C ARG A 285 -10.26 15.04 11.17
N ALA A 286 -10.56 16.22 11.73
CA ALA A 286 -11.79 16.94 11.46
C ALA A 286 -11.93 17.32 9.98
N LEU A 287 -10.83 17.75 9.35
CA LEU A 287 -10.80 18.04 7.92
C LEU A 287 -11.06 16.79 7.08
N LEU A 288 -10.34 15.70 7.36
CA LEU A 288 -10.49 14.45 6.60
C LEU A 288 -11.92 13.91 6.68
N LYS A 289 -12.55 13.99 7.85
CA LYS A 289 -13.97 13.64 8.03
C LYS A 289 -14.92 14.51 7.21
N GLY A 290 -14.58 15.79 7.01
CA GLY A 290 -15.37 16.70 6.20
C GLY A 290 -15.29 16.44 4.69
N LEU A 291 -14.39 15.55 4.25
CA LEU A 291 -14.21 15.15 2.85
C LEU A 291 -14.89 13.83 2.48
N LEU A 292 -15.47 13.12 3.45
CA LEU A 292 -16.23 11.88 3.26
C LEU A 292 -17.68 12.16 2.85
#